data_AF-A0A1H4V719-F1
#
_entry.id   AF-A0A1H4V719-F1
#
_cell.length_a   1.000
_cell.length_b   1.000
_cell.length_c   1.000
_cell.angle_alpha   90.00
_cell.angle_beta   90.00
_cell.angle_gamma   90.00
#
_symmetry.space_group_name_H-M   'P 1'
#
loop_
_entity.id
_entity.type
_entity.pdbx_description
1 polymer ?
#
loop_
_entity_poly.entity_id
_entity_poly.type
_entity_poly.pdbx_seq_one_letter_code
_entity_poly.pdbx_strand_id
1 'polypeptide(L)'
;MAKADRLQFCRGDDDITSEFHREDDATEVRVWDDEDGVLVAVCETGRGAWEYASSDYGPDASWDTDRTFGSWQEALEVFGYGSLV
;
A
#
# COMPACT_ATOMS: atom_id res chain seq x y z
N MET A 1 -8.32 -11.91 -19.85
CA MET A 1 -7.64 -10.63 -19.57
C MET A 1 -6.97 -10.82 -18.24
N ALA A 2 -5.64 -10.71 -18.14
CA ALA A 2 -5.00 -10.65 -16.83
C ALA A 2 -5.53 -9.40 -16.11
N LYS A 3 -5.92 -9.53 -14.84
CA LYS A 3 -6.20 -8.37 -14.00
C LYS A 3 -4.88 -7.57 -13.92
N ALA A 4 -4.95 -6.25 -13.97
CA ALA A 4 -3.79 -5.43 -13.68
C ALA A 4 -3.67 -5.27 -12.16
N ASP A 5 -2.45 -5.01 -11.68
CA ASP A 5 -2.21 -4.65 -10.29
C ASP A 5 -3.13 -3.49 -9.88
N ARG A 6 -3.64 -3.54 -8.66
CA ARG A 6 -4.63 -2.56 -8.18
C ARG A 6 -4.35 -2.10 -6.75
N LEU A 7 -4.71 -0.85 -6.48
CA LEU A 7 -4.72 -0.30 -5.14
C LEU A 7 -6.01 -0.65 -4.40
N GLN A 8 -5.88 -0.86 -3.10
CA GLN A 8 -6.97 -0.86 -2.13
C GLN A 8 -6.62 0.15 -1.03
N PHE A 9 -7.59 1.00 -0.69
CA PHE A 9 -7.49 1.98 0.37
C PHE A 9 -8.30 1.49 1.57
N CYS A 10 -7.67 1.42 2.73
CA CYS A 10 -8.29 0.93 3.96
C CYS A 10 -8.21 1.99 5.07
N ARG A 11 -9.27 2.12 5.87
CA ARG A 11 -9.30 2.92 7.09
C ARG A 11 -9.68 2.02 8.27
N GLY A 12 -8.67 1.54 9.00
CA GLY A 12 -8.86 0.44 9.94
C GLY A 12 -9.34 -0.81 9.19
N ASP A 13 -10.47 -1.38 9.61
CA ASP A 13 -11.08 -2.55 8.97
C ASP A 13 -11.97 -2.22 7.75
N ASP A 14 -12.24 -0.94 7.49
CA ASP A 14 -13.11 -0.49 6.41
C ASP A 14 -12.33 -0.39 5.07
N ASP A 15 -12.85 -1.03 4.02
CA ASP A 15 -12.40 -0.81 2.64
C ASP A 15 -13.12 0.42 2.06
N ILE A 16 -12.34 1.47 1.81
CA ILE A 16 -12.80 2.76 1.31
C ILE A 16 -12.45 2.98 -0.17
N THR A 17 -11.98 1.95 -0.89
CA THR A 17 -11.47 2.05 -2.26
C THR A 17 -12.47 2.63 -3.25
N SER A 18 -13.77 2.38 -3.02
CA SER A 18 -14.84 2.89 -3.89
C SER A 18 -15.36 4.28 -3.49
N GLU A 19 -14.85 4.86 -2.40
CA GLU A 19 -15.28 6.18 -1.94
C GLU A 19 -14.51 7.30 -2.65
N PHE A 20 -15.25 8.18 -3.32
CA PHE A 20 -14.65 9.28 -4.08
C PHE A 20 -13.89 10.25 -3.16
N HIS A 21 -12.62 10.52 -3.50
CA HIS A 21 -11.74 11.49 -2.82
C HIS A 21 -11.46 11.15 -1.34
N ARG A 22 -11.48 9.87 -0.98
CA ARG A 22 -11.18 9.38 0.38
C ARG A 22 -9.81 8.74 0.53
N GLU A 23 -8.98 8.81 -0.50
CA GLU A 23 -7.63 8.23 -0.53
C GLU A 23 -6.76 8.76 0.61
N ASP A 24 -6.89 10.06 0.94
CA ASP A 24 -6.19 10.71 2.05
C ASP A 24 -6.71 10.31 3.44
N ASP A 25 -7.89 9.69 3.55
CA ASP A 25 -8.43 9.14 4.81
C ASP A 25 -7.90 7.72 5.08
N ALA A 26 -7.13 7.13 4.15
CA ALA A 26 -6.59 5.79 4.30
C ALA A 26 -5.52 5.75 5.42
N THR A 27 -5.61 4.74 6.27
CA THR A 27 -4.58 4.40 7.26
C THR A 27 -3.74 3.21 6.82
N GLU A 28 -4.16 2.53 5.75
CA GLU A 28 -3.42 1.45 5.11
C GLU A 28 -3.74 1.43 3.61
N VAL A 29 -2.72 1.20 2.78
CA VAL A 29 -2.85 1.05 1.33
C VAL A 29 -2.21 -0.27 0.92
N ARG A 30 -2.93 -1.06 0.12
CA ARG A 30 -2.47 -2.37 -0.35
C ARG A 30 -2.39 -2.40 -1.86
N VAL A 31 -1.33 -3.01 -2.38
CA VAL A 31 -1.19 -3.38 -3.78
C VAL A 31 -1.55 -4.85 -3.92
N TRP A 32 -2.51 -5.14 -4.78
CA TRP A 32 -2.96 -6.49 -5.10
C TRP A 32 -2.51 -6.88 -6.50
N ASP A 33 -2.10 -8.13 -6.67
CA ASP A 33 -1.87 -8.74 -7.98
C ASP A 33 -3.17 -9.24 -8.62
N ASP A 34 -3.02 -9.95 -9.75
CA ASP A 34 -4.12 -10.54 -10.50
C ASP A 34 -4.68 -11.83 -9.89
N GLU A 35 -3.89 -12.50 -9.03
CA GLU A 35 -4.25 -13.72 -8.30
C GLU A 35 -4.91 -13.43 -6.94
N ASP A 36 -5.22 -12.16 -6.67
CA ASP A 36 -5.79 -11.67 -5.41
C ASP A 36 -4.86 -11.95 -4.19
N GLY A 37 -3.54 -11.83 -4.40
CA GLY A 37 -2.51 -11.76 -3.36
C GLY A 37 -2.03 -10.33 -3.10
N VAL A 38 -1.69 -10.03 -1.84
CA VAL A 38 -1.12 -8.73 -1.45
C VAL A 38 0.37 -8.71 -1.78
N LEU A 39 0.73 -7.94 -2.80
CA LEU A 39 2.11 -7.70 -3.19
C LEU A 39 2.86 -6.89 -2.12
N VAL A 40 2.25 -5.80 -1.67
CA VAL A 40 2.74 -4.97 -0.57
C VAL A 40 1.59 -4.25 0.10
N ALA A 41 1.67 -4.08 1.41
CA ALA A 41 0.82 -3.18 2.18
C ALA A 41 1.70 -2.18 2.94
N VAL A 42 1.25 -0.93 2.97
CA VAL A 42 1.86 0.14 3.77
C VAL A 42 0.82 0.73 4.71
N CYS A 43 1.21 1.06 5.93
CA CYS A 43 0.29 1.59 6.94
C CYS A 43 0.81 2.87 7.59
N GLU A 44 -0.12 3.68 8.11
CA GLU A 44 0.20 4.87 8.88
C GLU A 44 0.61 4.50 10.31
N THR A 45 1.80 4.95 10.72
CA THR A 45 2.39 4.70 12.05
C THR A 45 1.83 5.60 13.17
N GLY A 46 0.86 6.45 12.86
CA GLY A 46 0.28 7.44 13.76
C GLY A 46 1.18 8.65 13.94
N ARG A 47 1.14 9.57 12.96
CA ARG A 47 1.72 10.93 12.90
C ARG A 47 1.84 11.43 11.45
N GLY A 48 1.10 10.83 10.51
CA GLY A 48 1.23 11.07 9.08
C GLY A 48 2.46 10.41 8.44
N ALA A 49 3.18 9.53 9.17
CA ALA A 49 4.29 8.76 8.62
C ALA A 49 3.83 7.35 8.25
N TRP A 50 4.36 6.82 7.16
CA TRP A 50 3.97 5.53 6.58
C TRP A 50 5.12 4.53 6.63
N GLU A 51 4.83 3.24 6.78
CA GLU A 51 5.85 2.18 6.80
C GLU A 51 5.35 0.91 6.10
N TYR A 52 6.27 -0.05 5.89
CA TYR A 52 5.90 -1.38 5.41
C TYR A 52 5.06 -2.12 6.47
N ALA A 53 3.94 -2.69 6.06
CA ALA A 53 3.05 -3.44 6.94
C ALA A 53 3.13 -4.96 6.68
N SER A 54 2.96 -5.38 5.42
CA SER A 54 2.92 -6.80 5.07
C SER A 54 3.06 -7.07 3.57
N SER A 55 3.28 -8.33 3.22
CA SER A 55 3.24 -8.90 1.87
C SER A 55 2.94 -10.39 1.99
N ASP A 56 2.05 -10.92 1.16
CA ASP A 56 1.76 -12.37 1.11
C ASP A 56 2.92 -13.18 0.53
N TYR A 57 3.77 -12.53 -0.28
CA TYR A 57 4.95 -13.12 -0.90
C TYR A 57 6.24 -12.91 -0.09
N GLY A 58 6.14 -12.16 1.01
CA GLY A 58 7.26 -11.69 1.80
C GLY A 58 7.94 -10.45 1.18
N PRO A 59 8.72 -9.71 1.99
CA PRO A 59 9.39 -8.51 1.53
C PRO A 59 10.51 -8.84 0.53
N ASP A 60 10.67 -8.01 -0.50
CA ASP A 60 11.84 -8.09 -1.37
C ASP A 60 13.13 -7.76 -0.59
N ALA A 61 14.24 -8.37 -0.96
CA ALA A 61 15.52 -8.18 -0.26
C ALA A 61 16.07 -6.75 -0.35
N SER A 62 15.59 -5.95 -1.31
CA SER A 62 15.94 -4.54 -1.45
C SER A 62 15.09 -3.60 -0.59
N TRP A 63 13.98 -4.09 -0.03
CA TRP A 63 13.08 -3.28 0.78
C TRP A 63 13.67 -3.04 2.17
N ASP A 64 13.71 -1.77 2.57
CA ASP A 64 13.96 -1.37 3.94
C ASP A 64 12.63 -1.31 4.69
N THR A 65 12.25 -2.42 5.33
CA THR A 65 10.94 -2.57 5.98
C THR A 65 10.81 -1.78 7.28
N ASP A 66 11.92 -1.32 7.87
CA ASP A 66 11.94 -0.50 9.08
C ASP A 66 11.92 1.01 8.77
N ARG A 67 11.96 1.39 7.48
CA ARG A 67 11.95 2.78 7.05
C ARG A 67 10.55 3.37 7.12
N THR A 68 10.50 4.65 7.52
CA THR A 68 9.30 5.48 7.46
C THR A 68 9.34 6.46 6.29
N PHE A 69 8.17 6.79 5.77
CA PHE A 69 7.93 7.64 4.60
C PHE A 69 6.94 8.76 4.93
N GLY A 70 6.99 9.86 4.19
CA GLY A 70 6.09 11.00 4.40
C GLY A 70 4.67 10.80 3.88
N SER A 71 4.47 9.81 3.00
CA SER A 71 3.18 9.44 2.45
C SER A 71 3.16 7.99 1.97
N TRP A 72 1.97 7.43 1.74
CA TRP A 72 1.82 6.10 1.15
C TRP A 72 2.36 6.05 -0.28
N GLN A 73 2.23 7.16 -1.03
CA GLN A 73 2.77 7.30 -2.38
C GLN A 73 4.29 7.08 -2.40
N GLU A 74 5.01 7.81 -1.54
CA GLU A 74 6.47 7.69 -1.42
C GLU A 74 6.88 6.26 -1.05
N ALA A 75 6.15 5.63 -0.14
CA ALA A 75 6.40 4.25 0.26
C ALA A 75 6.24 3.28 -0.92
N LEU A 76 5.14 3.38 -1.67
CA LEU A 76 4.90 2.52 -2.84
C LEU A 76 5.90 2.77 -3.98
N GLU A 77 6.32 4.01 -4.22
CA GLU A 77 7.40 4.32 -5.17
C GLU A 77 8.69 3.61 -4.80
N VAL A 78 9.09 3.65 -3.51
CA VAL A 78 10.30 3.00 -3.02
C VAL A 78 10.21 1.47 -3.09
N PHE A 79 9.02 0.89 -2.87
CA PHE A 79 8.80 -0.55 -3.02
C PHE A 79 8.62 -1.03 -4.46
N GLY A 80 8.70 -0.13 -5.44
CA GLY A 80 8.68 -0.48 -6.88
C GLY A 80 7.29 -0.43 -7.53
N TYR A 81 6.29 0.10 -6.83
CA TYR A 81 4.91 0.22 -7.29
C TYR A 81 4.50 1.66 -7.65
N GLY A 82 5.47 2.54 -7.88
CA GLY A 82 5.23 3.96 -8.23
C GLY A 82 4.41 4.19 -9.49
N SER A 83 4.26 3.19 -10.37
CA SER A 83 3.37 3.28 -11.55
C SER A 83 1.88 3.25 -11.22
N LEU A 84 1.52 2.88 -9.98
CA LEU A 84 0.13 2.82 -9.51
C LEU A 84 -0.30 4.10 -8.77
N VAL A 85 0.64 5.02 -8.56
CA VAL A 85 0.51 6.24 -7.78
C VAL A 85 0.16 7.44 -8.67
#